data_AF-A0A3D1A2V4-F1
#
_entry.id   AF-A0A3D1A2V4-F1
#
_cell.length_a   1.000
_cell.length_b   1.000
_cell.length_c   1.000
_cell.angle_alpha   90.00
_cell.angle_beta   90.00
_cell.angle_gamma   90.00
#
_symmetry.space_group_name_H-M   'P 1'
#
loop_
_entity.id
_entity.type
_entity.pdbx_description
1 polymer ?
#
loop_
_entity_poly.entity_id
_entity_poly.type
_entity_poly.pdbx_seq_one_letter_code
_entity_poly.pdbx_strand_id
1 'polypeptide(L)'
;MKRLAIVALGSSILIFIAMVGAYWFFITQDDREPSRLAFTDKCSDCHGQGNNGPDLFTRLRLEETADSLAKKILAQHADLIVGAQFDEPMIKALALYILERRQELPSILESHNYRIPRGLVRTQLHDFTVQLVTKVGKGPYSIAPLPDGRILLVEKVRGLTLVDKLGNQGELIEGTPRVWQEIIEARGSLAVLGSMLDVELHPDYSRNGWIYLSHSDRCQLDCASPWPVTMVRVIRGRLDGNRWVDSEEIWSVNKSSYTLVPDAVASGRLTFDHDGHLYVTVGGKSSYDNLHDMDTPYGKIHRIRDDGSIPADNPFWQKTPVDITSSRNTVWSYGHRTAQGLATNPLDGTIWATEMGPRGGDEVNLIKRGGNYGWPLYTEGLNYNADYIKIGQELGLDFDISETITPIVDFTPAPSLSNFTFHYGNQFPAWRNDLLIGSLRAQTLFRIRIENNKAVEKERLLTRLGRIRDVEMGTDGFVYLLIEHDETGSLLRIRPNL
;
A
#
# COMPACT_ATOMS: atom_id res chain seq x y z
N MET A 1 35.44 -5.89 -34.34
CA MET A 1 34.68 -7.10 -33.92
C MET A 1 35.17 -7.68 -32.59
N LYS A 2 36.43 -8.17 -32.44
CA LYS A 2 36.91 -8.76 -31.16
C LYS A 2 36.85 -7.82 -29.94
N ARG A 3 37.17 -6.53 -30.08
CA ARG A 3 37.08 -5.55 -28.97
C ARG A 3 35.63 -5.26 -28.54
N LEU A 4 34.68 -5.19 -29.49
CA LEU A 4 33.25 -5.07 -29.16
C LEU A 4 32.72 -6.31 -28.43
N ALA A 5 33.16 -7.51 -28.83
CA ALA A 5 32.76 -8.75 -28.18
C ALA A 5 33.27 -8.86 -26.73
N ILE A 6 34.49 -8.40 -26.45
CA ILE A 6 35.06 -8.39 -25.09
C ILE A 6 34.35 -7.36 -24.20
N VAL A 7 34.03 -6.17 -24.73
CA VAL A 7 33.27 -5.15 -24.00
C VAL A 7 31.83 -5.60 -23.73
N ALA A 8 31.18 -6.23 -24.71
CA ALA A 8 29.85 -6.80 -24.54
C ALA A 8 29.85 -7.93 -23.49
N LEU A 9 30.83 -8.83 -23.52
CA LEU A 9 30.95 -9.93 -22.55
C LEU A 9 31.23 -9.41 -21.13
N GLY A 10 32.12 -8.42 -20.97
CA GLY A 10 32.39 -7.79 -19.67
C GLY A 10 31.17 -7.06 -19.10
N SER A 11 30.40 -6.40 -19.96
CA SER A 11 29.15 -5.72 -19.57
C SER A 11 28.07 -6.71 -19.14
N SER A 12 27.91 -7.82 -19.86
CA SER A 12 26.97 -8.89 -19.49
C SER A 12 27.33 -9.56 -18.15
N ILE A 13 28.63 -9.74 -17.87
CA ILE A 13 29.09 -10.30 -16.59
C ILE A 13 28.79 -9.33 -15.44
N LEU A 14 29.05 -8.02 -15.62
CA LEU A 14 28.74 -7.02 -14.60
C LEU A 14 27.24 -6.91 -14.31
N ILE A 15 26.40 -6.95 -15.36
CA ILE A 15 24.94 -6.96 -15.21
C ILE A 15 24.50 -8.23 -14.46
N PHE A 16 25.06 -9.39 -14.82
CA PHE A 16 24.77 -10.64 -14.13
C PHE A 16 25.16 -10.60 -12.65
N ILE A 17 26.35 -10.10 -12.32
CA ILE A 17 26.80 -9.92 -10.92
C ILE A 17 25.88 -8.96 -10.17
N ALA A 18 25.48 -7.84 -10.79
CA ALA A 18 24.56 -6.89 -10.19
C ALA A 18 23.17 -7.50 -9.94
N MET A 19 22.63 -8.28 -10.89
CA MET A 19 21.36 -9.00 -10.71
C MET A 19 21.44 -10.06 -9.62
N VAL A 20 22.52 -10.85 -9.57
CA VAL A 20 22.74 -11.83 -8.50
C VAL A 20 22.89 -11.13 -7.14
N GLY A 21 23.61 -10.02 -7.09
CA GLY A 21 23.76 -9.20 -5.88
C GLY A 21 22.44 -8.60 -5.41
N ALA A 22 21.63 -8.05 -6.31
CA ALA A 22 20.30 -7.53 -6.01
C ALA A 22 19.36 -8.65 -5.54
N TYR A 23 19.34 -9.78 -6.24
CA TYR A 23 18.56 -10.96 -5.86
C TYR A 23 18.96 -11.46 -4.47
N TRP A 24 20.26 -11.63 -4.20
CA TRP A 24 20.79 -12.01 -2.89
C TRP A 24 20.37 -11.00 -1.81
N PHE A 25 20.45 -9.71 -2.10
CA PHE A 25 20.04 -8.65 -1.18
C PHE A 25 18.57 -8.79 -0.78
N PHE A 26 17.67 -8.98 -1.75
CA PHE A 26 16.24 -9.14 -1.48
C PHE A 26 15.94 -10.41 -0.67
N ILE A 27 16.51 -11.56 -1.04
CA ILE A 27 16.17 -12.83 -0.36
C ILE A 27 16.75 -12.98 1.05
N THR A 28 17.76 -12.18 1.40
CA THR A 28 18.44 -12.22 2.71
C THR A 28 18.12 -10.99 3.58
N GLN A 29 17.16 -10.16 3.17
CA GLN A 29 16.85 -8.91 3.87
C GLN A 29 16.46 -9.16 5.34
N ASP A 30 15.55 -10.11 5.60
CA ASP A 30 15.04 -10.41 6.94
C ASP A 30 16.10 -11.04 7.86
N ASP A 31 17.07 -11.78 7.30
CA ASP A 31 18.17 -12.39 8.05
C ASP A 31 19.28 -11.39 8.39
N ARG A 32 19.29 -10.24 7.72
CA ARG A 32 20.24 -9.14 7.94
C ARG A 32 19.62 -7.97 8.69
N GLU A 33 18.39 -8.12 9.17
CA GLU A 33 17.71 -7.05 9.90
C GLU A 33 18.48 -6.72 11.19
N PRO A 34 18.98 -5.48 11.35
CA PRO A 34 19.96 -5.17 12.39
C PRO A 34 19.48 -5.47 13.81
N SER A 35 18.22 -5.20 14.13
CA SER A 35 17.71 -5.42 15.50
C SER A 35 17.42 -6.88 15.82
N ARG A 36 17.06 -7.71 14.84
CA ARG A 36 17.01 -9.17 14.98
C ARG A 36 18.40 -9.72 15.28
N LEU A 37 19.42 -9.25 14.55
CA LEU A 37 20.81 -9.66 14.80
C LEU A 37 21.27 -9.21 16.19
N ALA A 38 21.02 -7.96 16.57
CA ALA A 38 21.33 -7.43 17.89
C ALA A 38 20.62 -8.20 19.02
N PHE A 39 19.33 -8.52 18.84
CA PHE A 39 18.57 -9.31 19.82
C PHE A 39 19.14 -10.73 19.96
N THR A 40 19.49 -11.37 18.84
CA THR A 40 20.07 -12.72 18.84
C THR A 40 21.45 -12.75 19.49
N ASP A 41 22.27 -11.73 19.26
CA ASP A 41 23.62 -11.67 19.81
C ASP A 41 23.65 -11.27 21.30
N LYS A 42 22.75 -10.38 21.74
CA LYS A 42 22.84 -9.74 23.07
C LYS A 42 21.67 -10.03 24.02
N CYS A 43 20.55 -10.54 23.53
CA CYS A 43 19.32 -10.63 24.32
C CYS A 43 18.74 -12.07 24.42
N SER A 44 18.93 -12.92 23.41
CA SER A 44 18.23 -14.21 23.34
C SER A 44 18.63 -15.22 24.42
N ASP A 45 19.82 -15.10 25.00
CA ASP A 45 20.26 -15.99 26.08
C ASP A 45 19.44 -15.81 27.38
N CYS A 46 18.96 -14.59 27.61
CA CYS A 46 18.11 -14.25 28.75
C CYS A 46 16.62 -14.24 28.39
N HIS A 47 16.27 -13.78 27.19
CA HIS A 47 14.90 -13.46 26.80
C HIS A 47 14.35 -14.33 25.64
N GLY A 48 15.10 -15.35 25.24
CA GLY A 48 14.71 -16.35 24.24
C GLY A 48 14.57 -17.75 24.84
N GLN A 49 15.03 -18.78 24.12
CA GLN A 49 14.88 -20.19 24.56
C GLN A 49 15.77 -20.58 25.77
N GLY A 50 16.68 -19.71 26.19
CA GLY A 50 17.65 -19.97 27.26
C GLY A 50 17.07 -19.97 28.70
N ASN A 51 15.81 -19.58 28.90
CA ASN A 51 15.08 -19.59 30.18
C ASN A 51 15.72 -18.83 31.36
N ASN A 52 16.71 -17.96 31.15
CA ASN A 52 17.37 -17.20 32.22
C ASN A 52 16.62 -15.90 32.61
N GLY A 53 15.54 -15.56 31.92
CA GLY A 53 14.72 -14.38 32.12
C GLY A 53 13.31 -14.53 31.52
N PRO A 54 12.42 -13.54 31.74
CA PRO A 54 11.08 -13.59 31.18
C PRO A 54 11.13 -13.46 29.66
N ASP A 55 10.35 -14.30 28.97
CA ASP A 55 10.17 -14.23 27.52
C ASP A 55 9.55 -12.89 27.13
N LEU A 56 10.25 -12.17 26.26
CA LEU A 56 9.82 -10.85 25.80
C LEU A 56 8.78 -10.94 24.68
N PHE A 57 8.53 -12.10 24.07
CA PHE A 57 7.61 -12.23 22.93
C PHE A 57 6.20 -12.67 23.33
N THR A 58 5.99 -13.27 24.50
CA THR A 58 4.67 -13.77 24.91
C THR A 58 3.83 -12.76 25.68
N ARG A 59 4.43 -11.68 26.21
CA ARG A 59 3.71 -10.68 27.01
C ARG A 59 3.18 -9.52 26.16
N LEU A 60 1.97 -9.67 25.62
CA LEU A 60 1.24 -8.57 24.99
C LEU A 60 0.76 -7.56 26.06
N ARG A 61 1.07 -6.27 25.86
CA ARG A 61 0.45 -5.14 26.57
C ARG A 61 -0.19 -4.25 25.52
N LEU A 62 -1.52 -4.12 25.56
CA LEU A 62 -2.34 -3.55 24.48
C LEU A 62 -2.07 -2.07 24.16
N GLU A 63 -1.30 -1.35 24.99
CA GLU A 63 -1.04 0.09 24.85
C GLU A 63 0.47 0.43 24.82
N GLU A 64 1.36 -0.56 24.70
CA GLU A 64 2.80 -0.30 24.69
C GLU A 64 3.30 0.10 23.30
N THR A 65 3.77 1.35 23.17
CA THR A 65 4.41 1.87 21.95
C THR A 65 5.91 1.53 21.90
N ALA A 66 6.51 1.59 20.72
CA ALA A 66 7.95 1.40 20.53
C ALA A 66 8.78 2.33 21.42
N ASP A 67 8.42 3.62 21.48
CA ASP A 67 9.10 4.61 22.31
C ASP A 67 8.96 4.32 23.81
N SER A 68 7.77 3.93 24.26
CA SER A 68 7.53 3.59 25.67
C SER A 68 8.31 2.33 26.08
N LEU A 69 8.45 1.35 25.17
CA LEU A 69 9.23 0.15 25.39
C LEU A 69 10.73 0.44 25.33
N ALA A 70 11.19 1.27 24.40
CA ALA A 70 12.59 1.72 24.32
C ALA A 70 13.02 2.41 25.62
N LYS A 71 12.19 3.30 26.17
CA LYS A 71 12.42 3.94 27.49
C LYS A 71 12.50 2.92 28.62
N LYS A 72 11.68 1.86 28.60
CA LYS A 72 11.74 0.78 29.60
C LYS A 72 13.01 -0.06 29.47
N ILE A 73 13.42 -0.38 28.24
CA ILE A 73 14.67 -1.10 27.96
C ILE A 73 15.85 -0.31 28.54
N LEU A 74 15.91 1.00 28.24
CA LEU A 74 16.90 1.93 28.80
C LEU A 74 16.91 1.94 30.33
N ALA A 75 15.74 2.03 30.96
CA ALA A 75 15.64 2.13 32.42
C ALA A 75 15.99 0.82 33.14
N GLN A 76 15.71 -0.35 32.55
CA GLN A 76 15.86 -1.65 33.21
C GLN A 76 17.17 -2.37 32.87
N HIS A 77 17.81 -2.01 31.76
CA HIS A 77 18.97 -2.72 31.21
C HIS A 77 20.11 -1.79 30.78
N ALA A 78 20.28 -0.66 31.48
CA ALA A 78 21.30 0.35 31.14
C ALA A 78 22.72 -0.24 30.99
N ASP A 79 23.14 -1.14 31.90
CA ASP A 79 24.46 -1.77 31.86
C ASP A 79 24.66 -2.64 30.61
N LEU A 80 23.62 -3.37 30.18
CA LEU A 80 23.64 -4.18 28.96
C LEU A 80 23.75 -3.28 27.73
N ILE A 81 22.99 -2.19 27.69
CA ILE A 81 22.98 -1.24 26.58
C ILE A 81 24.36 -0.60 26.40
N VAL A 82 24.99 -0.17 27.50
CA VAL A 82 26.35 0.36 27.49
C VAL A 82 27.35 -0.70 27.05
N GLY A 83 27.27 -1.92 27.59
CA GLY A 83 28.15 -3.03 27.24
C GLY A 83 28.01 -3.48 25.78
N ALA A 84 26.81 -3.40 25.21
CA ALA A 84 26.50 -3.73 23.82
C ALA A 84 26.74 -2.57 22.84
N GLN A 85 27.02 -1.37 23.34
CA GLN A 85 27.21 -0.14 22.54
C GLN A 85 26.01 0.19 21.65
N PHE A 86 24.79 -0.05 22.14
CA PHE A 86 23.59 0.31 21.38
C PHE A 86 23.35 1.82 21.47
N ASP A 87 23.20 2.46 20.30
CA ASP A 87 22.75 3.83 20.19
C ASP A 87 21.22 3.93 20.31
N GLU A 88 20.71 5.15 20.40
CA GLU A 88 19.28 5.39 20.60
C GLU A 88 18.38 4.80 19.48
N PRO A 89 18.71 4.95 18.17
CA PRO A 89 17.96 4.31 17.10
C PRO A 89 17.92 2.78 17.22
N MET A 90 19.04 2.14 17.57
CA MET A 90 19.09 0.68 17.77
C MET A 90 18.19 0.23 18.93
N ILE A 91 18.07 1.02 19.99
CA ILE A 91 17.17 0.69 21.11
C ILE A 91 15.70 0.76 20.67
N LYS A 92 15.31 1.79 19.89
CA LYS A 92 13.96 1.86 19.28
C LYS A 92 13.75 0.70 18.30
N ALA A 93 14.77 0.33 17.53
CA ALA A 93 14.76 -0.79 16.60
C ALA A 93 14.52 -2.14 17.31
N LEU A 94 15.17 -2.36 18.46
CA LEU A 94 14.94 -3.53 19.32
C LEU A 94 13.52 -3.55 19.89
N ALA A 95 13.03 -2.39 20.35
CA ALA A 95 11.65 -2.26 20.83
C ALA A 95 10.64 -2.62 19.73
N LEU A 96 10.84 -2.11 18.51
CA LEU A 96 10.04 -2.48 17.33
C LEU A 96 10.08 -3.99 17.09
N TYR A 97 11.27 -4.59 17.03
CA TYR A 97 11.40 -6.03 16.82
C TYR A 97 10.65 -6.86 17.87
N ILE A 98 10.75 -6.50 19.15
CA ILE A 98 10.01 -7.17 20.23
C ILE A 98 8.49 -7.04 20.02
N LEU A 99 8.00 -5.84 19.69
CA LEU A 99 6.58 -5.62 19.41
C LEU A 99 6.10 -6.40 18.18
N GLU A 100 6.90 -6.46 17.12
CA GLU A 100 6.60 -7.25 15.92
C GLU A 100 6.44 -8.74 16.26
N ARG A 101 7.35 -9.29 17.07
CA ARG A 101 7.28 -10.69 17.52
C ARG A 101 6.05 -10.94 18.40
N ARG A 102 5.73 -10.02 19.33
CA ARG A 102 4.51 -10.10 20.16
C ARG A 102 3.22 -10.08 19.35
N GLN A 103 3.21 -9.34 18.25
CA GLN A 103 2.07 -9.26 17.34
C GLN A 103 2.02 -10.41 16.33
N GLU A 104 2.99 -11.32 16.39
CA GLU A 104 3.20 -12.45 15.47
C GLU A 104 3.30 -12.00 14.01
N LEU A 105 3.96 -10.86 13.77
CA LEU A 105 4.18 -10.38 12.40
C LEU A 105 5.19 -11.28 11.69
N PRO A 106 4.80 -11.92 10.57
CA PRO A 106 5.72 -12.74 9.82
C PRO A 106 6.80 -11.87 9.17
N SER A 107 7.86 -12.52 8.73
CA SER A 107 8.82 -11.92 7.80
C SER A 107 8.11 -11.56 6.47
N ILE A 108 8.72 -10.68 5.67
CA ILE A 108 8.13 -10.30 4.38
C ILE A 108 8.01 -11.54 3.49
N LEU A 109 9.03 -12.40 3.52
CA LEU A 109 9.09 -13.64 2.77
C LEU A 109 7.98 -14.63 3.17
N GLU A 110 7.80 -14.85 4.47
CA GLU A 110 6.80 -15.81 4.99
C GLU A 110 5.36 -15.33 4.81
N SER A 111 5.16 -14.02 4.61
CA SER A 111 3.82 -13.43 4.48
C SER A 111 3.05 -13.87 3.23
N HIS A 112 3.65 -14.62 2.29
CA HIS A 112 2.94 -15.17 1.14
C HIS A 112 2.17 -16.47 1.46
N ASN A 113 2.56 -17.20 2.50
CA ASN A 113 1.87 -18.43 2.91
C ASN A 113 0.50 -18.12 3.51
N TYR A 114 -0.58 -18.75 3.02
CA TYR A 114 -1.89 -18.49 3.57
C TYR A 114 -2.81 -19.70 3.69
N ARG A 115 -3.76 -19.61 4.62
CA ARG A 115 -4.78 -20.62 4.82
C ARG A 115 -6.13 -19.95 5.01
N ILE A 116 -7.06 -20.24 4.12
CA ILE A 116 -8.46 -19.83 4.27
C ILE A 116 -9.04 -20.60 5.47
N PRO A 117 -9.58 -19.91 6.49
CA PRO A 117 -10.14 -20.57 7.66
C PRO A 117 -11.32 -21.47 7.26
N ARG A 118 -11.42 -22.63 7.90
CA ARG A 118 -12.55 -23.55 7.72
C ARG A 118 -13.52 -23.35 8.88
N GLY A 119 -14.79 -23.09 8.54
CA GLY A 119 -15.86 -22.95 9.54
C GLY A 119 -16.01 -21.51 10.05
N LEU A 120 -16.61 -21.41 11.24
CA LEU A 120 -17.01 -20.16 11.86
C LEU A 120 -15.81 -19.40 12.43
N VAL A 121 -15.70 -18.12 12.07
CA VAL A 121 -14.81 -17.14 12.67
C VAL A 121 -15.66 -16.32 13.64
N ARG A 122 -15.24 -16.31 14.92
CA ARG A 122 -15.91 -15.55 15.96
C ARG A 122 -15.22 -14.21 16.17
N THR A 123 -16.00 -13.14 16.23
CA THR A 123 -15.50 -11.77 16.47
C THR A 123 -16.32 -11.09 17.55
N GLN A 124 -15.94 -9.88 17.94
CA GLN A 124 -16.64 -9.14 18.99
C GLN A 124 -18.09 -8.81 18.63
N LEU A 125 -18.35 -8.53 17.34
CA LEU A 125 -19.64 -7.99 16.91
C LEU A 125 -20.41 -8.91 15.96
N HIS A 126 -19.73 -9.71 15.14
CA HIS A 126 -20.37 -10.64 14.19
C HIS A 126 -19.58 -11.92 13.97
N ASP A 127 -20.24 -13.06 14.04
CA ASP A 127 -19.66 -14.31 13.60
C ASP A 127 -19.86 -14.50 12.08
N PHE A 128 -18.86 -15.01 11.39
CA PHE A 128 -18.91 -15.18 9.94
C PHE A 128 -18.10 -16.37 9.43
N THR A 129 -18.29 -16.71 8.16
CA THR A 129 -17.46 -17.69 7.44
C THR A 129 -16.73 -17.00 6.30
N VAL A 130 -15.57 -17.54 5.92
CA VAL A 130 -14.81 -17.06 4.76
C VAL A 130 -14.96 -18.07 3.63
N GLN A 131 -15.46 -17.59 2.49
CA GLN A 131 -15.68 -18.40 1.30
C GLN A 131 -14.64 -18.06 0.23
N LEU A 132 -14.02 -19.06 -0.37
CA LEU A 132 -13.30 -18.90 -1.63
C LEU A 132 -14.31 -18.64 -2.75
N VAL A 133 -14.20 -17.50 -3.42
CA VAL A 133 -14.95 -17.21 -4.65
C VAL A 133 -14.21 -17.85 -5.82
N THR A 134 -12.93 -17.52 -5.98
CA THR A 134 -12.08 -18.08 -7.03
C THR A 134 -10.60 -17.93 -6.71
N LYS A 135 -9.77 -18.72 -7.38
CA LYS A 135 -8.34 -18.48 -7.45
C LYS A 135 -8.07 -17.48 -8.56
N VAL A 136 -7.11 -16.59 -8.35
CA VAL A 136 -6.69 -15.59 -9.33
C VAL A 136 -5.20 -15.75 -9.60
N GLY A 137 -4.68 -15.13 -10.65
CA GLY A 137 -3.27 -15.23 -11.00
C GLY A 137 -2.37 -14.42 -10.06
N LYS A 138 -1.20 -14.10 -10.59
CA LYS A 138 -0.08 -13.49 -9.86
C LYS A 138 -0.27 -12.00 -9.67
N GLY A 139 -0.01 -11.54 -8.44
CA GLY A 139 -0.03 -10.12 -8.09
C GLY A 139 -1.37 -9.42 -8.37
N PRO A 140 -2.53 -9.96 -7.91
CA PRO A 140 -3.78 -9.22 -7.99
C PRO A 140 -3.65 -7.91 -7.20
N TYR A 141 -4.29 -6.83 -7.65
CA TYR A 141 -4.15 -5.49 -7.07
C TYR A 141 -5.47 -4.87 -6.60
N SER A 142 -6.51 -4.97 -7.43
CA SER A 142 -7.77 -4.28 -7.19
C SER A 142 -8.96 -5.09 -7.71
N ILE A 143 -10.12 -4.92 -7.09
CA ILE A 143 -11.41 -5.44 -7.55
C ILE A 143 -12.47 -4.33 -7.55
N ALA A 144 -13.46 -4.45 -8.44
CA ALA A 144 -14.65 -3.60 -8.39
C ALA A 144 -15.92 -4.46 -8.61
N PRO A 145 -16.72 -4.72 -7.55
CA PRO A 145 -18.00 -5.40 -7.68
C PRO A 145 -19.01 -4.61 -8.53
N LEU A 146 -19.56 -5.23 -9.57
CA LEU A 146 -20.54 -4.62 -10.47
C LEU A 146 -21.98 -4.75 -9.92
N PRO A 147 -22.90 -3.85 -10.31
CA PRO A 147 -24.34 -3.94 -9.96
C PRO A 147 -25.01 -5.23 -10.41
N ASP A 148 -24.52 -5.85 -11.48
CA ASP A 148 -25.06 -7.11 -11.94
C ASP A 148 -24.55 -8.33 -11.18
N GLY A 149 -23.60 -8.17 -10.24
CA GLY A 149 -23.03 -9.24 -9.41
C GLY A 149 -21.77 -9.90 -9.98
N ARG A 150 -21.27 -9.45 -11.13
CA ARG A 150 -19.91 -9.78 -11.61
C ARG A 150 -18.88 -8.90 -10.89
N ILE A 151 -17.60 -9.23 -10.97
CA ILE A 151 -16.52 -8.48 -10.31
C ILE A 151 -15.42 -8.21 -11.33
N LEU A 152 -15.07 -6.94 -11.52
CA LEU A 152 -13.84 -6.59 -12.24
C LEU A 152 -12.64 -6.91 -11.36
N LEU A 153 -11.59 -7.44 -11.96
CA LEU A 153 -10.39 -7.88 -11.26
C LEU A 153 -9.16 -7.41 -12.02
N VAL A 154 -8.31 -6.64 -11.33
CA VAL A 154 -7.03 -6.20 -11.83
C VAL A 154 -5.91 -7.05 -11.26
N GLU A 155 -5.04 -7.51 -12.16
CA GLU A 155 -3.79 -8.19 -11.85
C GLU A 155 -2.61 -7.42 -12.46
N LYS A 156 -1.59 -7.11 -11.65
CA LYS A 156 -0.49 -6.19 -12.01
C LYS A 156 0.16 -6.50 -13.36
N VAL A 157 0.36 -7.79 -13.64
CA VAL A 157 1.13 -8.30 -14.79
C VAL A 157 0.26 -9.02 -15.81
N ARG A 158 -1.06 -9.17 -15.56
CA ARG A 158 -2.01 -9.79 -16.50
C ARG A 158 -2.99 -8.78 -17.09
N GLY A 159 -3.44 -7.78 -16.32
CA GLY A 159 -4.38 -6.76 -16.75
C GLY A 159 -5.77 -6.90 -16.12
N LEU A 160 -6.80 -6.46 -16.84
CA LEU A 160 -8.18 -6.43 -16.35
C LEU A 160 -8.98 -7.64 -16.86
N THR A 161 -9.60 -8.36 -15.94
CA THR A 161 -10.49 -9.49 -16.24
C THR A 161 -11.83 -9.32 -15.53
N LEU A 162 -12.78 -10.20 -15.84
CA LEU A 162 -14.08 -10.26 -15.17
C LEU A 162 -14.26 -11.62 -14.49
N VAL A 163 -14.70 -11.61 -13.24
CA VAL A 163 -15.16 -12.80 -12.51
C VAL A 163 -16.68 -12.84 -12.55
N ASP A 164 -17.24 -13.94 -13.04
CA ASP A 164 -18.69 -14.13 -13.11
C ASP A 164 -19.31 -14.47 -11.74
N LYS A 165 -20.64 -14.57 -11.69
CA LYS A 165 -21.40 -14.88 -10.47
C LYS A 165 -21.10 -16.26 -9.87
N LEU A 166 -20.57 -17.16 -10.69
CA LEU A 166 -20.20 -18.53 -10.30
C LEU A 166 -18.75 -18.60 -9.83
N GLY A 167 -17.99 -17.51 -9.93
CA GLY A 167 -16.58 -17.45 -9.58
C GLY A 167 -15.64 -17.85 -10.73
N ASN A 168 -16.12 -17.92 -11.98
CA ASN A 168 -15.23 -18.18 -13.11
C ASN A 168 -14.56 -16.87 -13.53
N GLN A 169 -13.23 -16.85 -13.54
CA GLN A 169 -12.47 -15.75 -14.10
C GLN A 169 -12.41 -15.90 -15.62
N GLY A 170 -12.86 -14.88 -16.35
CA GLY A 170 -12.85 -14.85 -17.80
C GLY A 170 -11.48 -14.50 -18.42
N GLU A 171 -11.52 -14.29 -19.73
CA GLU A 171 -10.37 -13.81 -20.51
C GLU A 171 -10.01 -12.37 -20.18
N LEU A 172 -8.84 -11.93 -20.66
CA LEU A 172 -8.42 -10.54 -20.59
C LEU A 172 -9.43 -9.66 -21.36
N ILE A 173 -9.83 -8.53 -20.77
CA ILE A 173 -10.66 -7.54 -21.46
C ILE A 173 -9.81 -6.87 -22.54
N GLU A 174 -10.21 -7.07 -23.79
CA GLU A 174 -9.49 -6.57 -24.96
C GLU A 174 -9.54 -5.04 -25.02
N GLY A 175 -8.44 -4.40 -25.43
CA GLY A 175 -8.37 -2.94 -25.55
C GLY A 175 -8.05 -2.19 -24.26
N THR A 176 -7.87 -2.90 -23.14
CA THR A 176 -7.36 -2.30 -21.89
C THR A 176 -5.85 -1.98 -21.99
N PRO A 177 -5.32 -1.09 -21.12
CA PRO A 177 -3.90 -0.74 -21.12
C PRO A 177 -2.99 -1.97 -21.05
N ARG A 178 -1.92 -1.92 -21.84
CA ARG A 178 -0.90 -2.97 -21.86
C ARG A 178 -0.17 -3.03 -20.52
N VAL A 179 -0.07 -4.24 -19.97
CA VAL A 179 0.78 -4.55 -18.82
C VAL A 179 2.12 -5.15 -19.25
N TRP A 180 3.09 -5.10 -18.34
CA TRP A 180 4.44 -5.60 -18.54
C TRP A 180 4.82 -6.65 -17.50
N GLN A 181 5.66 -7.59 -17.92
CA GLN A 181 6.24 -8.60 -17.01
C GLN A 181 7.23 -7.95 -16.04
N GLU A 182 7.41 -8.62 -14.91
CA GLU A 182 8.40 -8.32 -13.90
C GLU A 182 9.83 -8.40 -14.44
N ILE A 183 10.66 -7.48 -13.99
CA ILE A 183 12.09 -7.39 -14.29
C ILE A 183 12.88 -8.25 -13.31
N ILE A 184 12.42 -8.30 -12.05
CA ILE A 184 12.98 -9.15 -10.99
C ILE A 184 11.80 -9.78 -10.25
N GLU A 185 11.88 -11.09 -10.08
CA GLU A 185 11.09 -11.85 -9.13
C GLU A 185 12.02 -12.44 -8.07
N ALA A 186 11.82 -12.05 -6.82
CA ALA A 186 12.59 -12.57 -5.69
C ALA A 186 11.66 -12.82 -4.50
N ARG A 187 11.29 -14.09 -4.30
CA ARG A 187 10.48 -14.58 -3.17
C ARG A 187 9.28 -13.66 -2.86
N GLY A 188 8.48 -13.40 -3.90
CA GLY A 188 7.28 -12.58 -3.85
C GLY A 188 7.43 -11.07 -3.88
N SER A 189 8.66 -10.55 -3.97
CA SER A 189 8.89 -9.18 -4.40
C SER A 189 8.93 -9.11 -5.93
N LEU A 190 8.07 -8.27 -6.51
CA LEU A 190 7.98 -8.04 -7.95
C LEU A 190 8.44 -6.63 -8.27
N ALA A 191 9.54 -6.52 -9.01
CA ALA A 191 9.94 -5.26 -9.63
C ALA A 191 9.31 -5.16 -11.02
N VAL A 192 8.27 -4.36 -11.16
CA VAL A 192 7.56 -4.16 -12.43
C VAL A 192 7.65 -2.70 -12.85
N LEU A 193 7.75 -2.46 -14.15
CA LEU A 193 7.63 -1.14 -14.77
C LEU A 193 6.54 -1.24 -15.85
N GLY A 194 5.32 -0.84 -15.52
CA GLY A 194 4.14 -0.93 -16.38
C GLY A 194 3.08 -1.89 -15.82
N SER A 195 2.76 -1.78 -14.53
CA SER A 195 1.66 -2.53 -13.90
C SER A 195 0.29 -1.92 -14.17
N MET A 196 -0.75 -2.76 -14.28
CA MET A 196 -2.12 -2.32 -14.02
C MET A 196 -2.30 -2.15 -12.51
N LEU A 197 -3.02 -1.12 -12.09
CA LEU A 197 -3.17 -0.77 -10.68
C LEU A 197 -4.64 -0.90 -10.28
N ASP A 198 -5.38 0.20 -10.21
CA ASP A 198 -6.72 0.23 -9.61
C ASP A 198 -7.84 0.22 -10.64
N VAL A 199 -9.00 -0.27 -10.23
CA VAL A 199 -10.26 -0.16 -10.98
C VAL A 199 -11.32 0.47 -10.08
N GLU A 200 -11.97 1.51 -10.56
CA GLU A 200 -13.03 2.19 -9.81
C GLU A 200 -14.23 2.45 -10.72
N LEU A 201 -15.43 2.23 -10.20
CA LEU A 201 -16.67 2.51 -10.94
C LEU A 201 -17.02 3.99 -10.80
N HIS A 202 -17.54 4.60 -11.87
CA HIS A 202 -18.18 5.89 -11.73
C HIS A 202 -19.35 5.82 -10.73
N PRO A 203 -19.62 6.85 -9.89
CA PRO A 203 -20.75 6.84 -8.97
C PRO A 203 -22.10 6.57 -9.66
N ASP A 204 -22.25 7.06 -10.90
CA ASP A 204 -23.39 6.81 -11.79
C ASP A 204 -23.22 5.63 -12.78
N TYR A 205 -22.37 4.65 -12.47
CA TYR A 205 -22.09 3.52 -13.37
C TYR A 205 -23.35 2.83 -13.91
N SER A 206 -24.40 2.70 -13.09
CA SER A 206 -25.68 2.09 -13.51
C SER A 206 -26.37 2.84 -14.66
N ARG A 207 -26.06 4.12 -14.86
CA ARG A 207 -26.60 4.98 -15.92
C ARG A 207 -25.64 5.14 -17.08
N ASN A 208 -24.34 5.31 -16.80
CA ASN A 208 -23.36 5.72 -17.80
C ASN A 208 -22.32 4.65 -18.15
N GLY A 209 -22.21 3.56 -17.38
CA GLY A 209 -21.28 2.45 -17.62
C GLY A 209 -19.79 2.81 -17.52
N TRP A 210 -19.43 3.99 -17.01
CA TRP A 210 -18.03 4.44 -16.95
C TRP A 210 -17.23 3.71 -15.88
N ILE A 211 -16.09 3.17 -16.28
CA ILE A 211 -15.11 2.51 -15.42
C ILE A 211 -13.80 3.28 -15.56
N TYR A 212 -13.12 3.52 -14.44
CA TYR A 212 -11.82 4.19 -14.38
C TYR A 212 -10.75 3.14 -14.07
N LEU A 213 -9.64 3.21 -14.79
CA LEU A 213 -8.47 2.36 -14.58
C LEU A 213 -7.26 3.25 -14.34
N SER A 214 -6.55 2.98 -13.25
CA SER A 214 -5.20 3.49 -13.10
C SER A 214 -4.19 2.43 -13.52
N HIS A 215 -3.13 2.87 -14.17
CA HIS A 215 -2.01 2.02 -14.53
C HIS A 215 -0.71 2.82 -14.52
N SER A 216 0.41 2.14 -14.44
CA SER A 216 1.71 2.74 -14.69
C SER A 216 1.90 2.89 -16.19
N ASP A 217 1.79 4.10 -16.73
CA ASP A 217 2.17 4.37 -18.10
C ASP A 217 3.67 4.19 -18.26
N ARG A 218 4.08 3.43 -19.29
CA ARG A 218 5.49 3.09 -19.52
C ARG A 218 5.99 3.80 -20.75
N CYS A 219 7.12 4.46 -20.57
CA CYS A 219 7.81 5.19 -21.62
C CYS A 219 9.30 4.84 -21.62
N GLN A 220 9.98 5.05 -22.75
CA GLN A 220 11.43 4.86 -22.86
C GLN A 220 12.03 5.91 -23.80
N LEU A 221 12.12 5.61 -25.11
CA LEU A 221 12.76 6.50 -26.08
C LEU A 221 12.00 7.81 -26.27
N ASP A 222 10.67 7.76 -26.28
CA ASP A 222 9.82 8.96 -26.37
C ASP A 222 9.86 9.84 -25.11
N CYS A 223 10.49 9.36 -24.03
CA CYS A 223 10.78 10.11 -22.81
C CYS A 223 12.28 10.41 -22.66
N ALA A 224 13.05 10.26 -23.75
CA ALA A 224 14.50 10.46 -23.76
C ALA A 224 15.27 9.64 -22.71
N SER A 225 14.70 8.51 -22.27
CA SER A 225 15.33 7.64 -21.27
C SER A 225 15.96 6.42 -21.94
N PRO A 226 17.21 6.06 -21.60
CA PRO A 226 17.83 4.81 -22.07
C PRO A 226 17.14 3.57 -21.48
N TRP A 227 16.49 3.72 -20.32
CA TRP A 227 15.77 2.65 -19.62
C TRP A 227 14.26 2.92 -19.60
N PRO A 228 13.42 1.88 -19.50
CA PRO A 228 12.02 2.07 -19.24
C PRO A 228 11.79 2.88 -17.97
N VAL A 229 10.89 3.86 -18.04
CA VAL A 229 10.44 4.69 -16.93
C VAL A 229 8.93 4.72 -16.91
N THR A 230 8.34 4.90 -15.74
CA THR A 230 6.88 4.85 -15.58
C THR A 230 6.34 5.90 -14.64
N MET A 231 5.06 6.24 -14.82
CA MET A 231 4.28 7.02 -13.86
C MET A 231 2.81 6.63 -13.90
N VAL A 232 2.08 6.89 -12.81
CA VAL A 232 0.64 6.64 -12.73
C VAL A 232 -0.09 7.49 -13.79
N ARG A 233 -0.99 6.86 -14.55
CA ARG A 233 -1.96 7.46 -15.47
C ARG A 233 -3.34 6.89 -15.15
N VAL A 234 -4.38 7.69 -15.36
CA VAL A 234 -5.78 7.26 -15.28
C VAL A 234 -6.44 7.39 -16.63
N ILE A 235 -7.15 6.34 -17.04
CA ILE A 235 -8.07 6.35 -18.17
C ILE A 235 -9.48 5.99 -17.71
N ARG A 236 -10.49 6.30 -18.51
CA ARG A 236 -11.83 5.72 -18.38
C ARG A 236 -12.30 5.06 -19.66
N GLY A 237 -13.32 4.23 -19.56
CA GLY A 237 -13.93 3.53 -20.68
C GLY A 237 -15.17 2.75 -20.24
N ARG A 238 -15.73 1.97 -21.16
CA ARG A 238 -16.91 1.14 -20.95
C ARG A 238 -16.66 -0.27 -21.45
N LEU A 239 -17.56 -1.19 -21.10
CA LEU A 239 -17.52 -2.57 -21.58
C LEU A 239 -18.61 -2.82 -22.63
N ASP A 240 -18.20 -3.31 -23.79
CA ASP A 240 -19.05 -3.94 -24.80
C ASP A 240 -18.66 -5.42 -24.91
N GLY A 241 -19.38 -6.28 -24.19
CA GLY A 241 -18.98 -7.67 -24.01
C GLY A 241 -17.64 -7.80 -23.29
N ASN A 242 -16.63 -8.36 -23.95
CA ASN A 242 -15.26 -8.51 -23.44
C ASN A 242 -14.29 -7.45 -24.00
N ARG A 243 -14.80 -6.34 -24.55
CA ARG A 243 -13.98 -5.25 -25.10
C ARG A 243 -14.14 -3.97 -24.29
N TRP A 244 -13.03 -3.30 -24.08
CA TRP A 244 -12.94 -1.93 -23.61
C TRP A 244 -13.19 -0.95 -24.75
N VAL A 245 -14.19 -0.09 -24.60
CA VAL A 245 -14.62 0.90 -25.60
C VAL A 245 -14.69 2.29 -24.98
N ASP A 246 -14.82 3.32 -25.83
CA ASP A 246 -14.92 4.73 -25.41
C ASP A 246 -13.76 5.18 -24.51
N SER A 247 -12.54 4.73 -24.82
CA SER A 247 -11.37 4.98 -23.97
C SER A 247 -10.92 6.44 -24.01
N GLU A 248 -10.83 7.07 -22.84
CA GLU A 248 -10.42 8.47 -22.67
C GLU A 248 -9.31 8.59 -21.62
N GLU A 249 -8.30 9.42 -21.86
CA GLU A 249 -7.32 9.79 -20.83
C GLU A 249 -7.95 10.80 -19.88
N ILE A 250 -7.96 10.47 -18.59
CA ILE A 250 -8.57 11.29 -17.53
C ILE A 250 -7.50 12.06 -16.75
N TRP A 251 -6.34 11.44 -16.54
CA TRP A 251 -5.25 12.11 -15.86
C TRP A 251 -3.90 11.51 -16.20
N SER A 252 -2.93 12.39 -16.41
CA SER A 252 -1.54 12.04 -16.56
C SER A 252 -0.66 13.18 -16.05
N VAL A 253 0.64 12.94 -16.00
CA VAL A 253 1.62 13.93 -15.58
C VAL A 253 2.70 14.09 -16.64
N ASN A 254 3.46 15.17 -16.56
CA ASN A 254 4.54 15.42 -17.51
C ASN A 254 5.51 14.23 -17.57
N LYS A 255 5.87 13.84 -18.80
CA LYS A 255 6.78 12.72 -19.06
C LYS A 255 8.17 12.92 -18.43
N SER A 256 8.59 14.16 -18.16
CA SER A 256 9.83 14.44 -17.42
C SER A 256 9.82 13.93 -15.98
N SER A 257 8.64 13.68 -15.40
CA SER A 257 8.48 13.12 -14.06
C SER A 257 8.50 11.59 -14.03
N TYR A 258 8.66 10.91 -15.18
CA TYR A 258 8.65 9.45 -15.20
C TYR A 258 9.97 8.92 -14.63
N THR A 259 9.90 7.89 -13.79
CA THR A 259 11.07 7.38 -13.07
C THR A 259 11.29 5.89 -13.30
N LEU A 260 12.51 5.42 -13.01
CA LEU A 260 12.87 4.01 -13.03
C LEU A 260 12.50 3.26 -11.73
N VAL A 261 11.88 3.96 -10.76
CA VAL A 261 11.46 3.36 -9.49
C VAL A 261 10.40 2.31 -9.78
N PRO A 262 10.54 1.05 -9.31
CA PRO A 262 9.53 0.01 -9.57
C PRO A 262 8.14 0.37 -9.05
N ASP A 263 7.12 -0.17 -9.70
CA ASP A 263 5.71 0.21 -9.47
C ASP A 263 5.13 -0.29 -8.13
N ALA A 264 5.87 -1.06 -7.34
CA ALA A 264 5.43 -1.51 -6.02
C ALA A 264 5.05 -0.35 -5.08
N VAL A 265 5.66 0.82 -5.27
CA VAL A 265 5.39 2.06 -4.52
C VAL A 265 4.55 3.07 -5.31
N ALA A 266 4.00 2.70 -6.47
CA ALA A 266 3.18 3.59 -7.29
C ALA A 266 1.89 4.02 -6.58
N SER A 267 1.32 3.10 -5.79
CA SER A 267 -0.05 3.18 -5.32
C SER A 267 -1.04 3.22 -6.48
N GLY A 268 -1.47 4.40 -6.94
CA GLY A 268 -2.44 4.55 -8.02
C GLY A 268 -3.87 4.28 -7.60
N ARG A 269 -4.21 4.42 -6.31
CA ARG A 269 -5.58 4.19 -5.84
C ARG A 269 -6.53 5.30 -6.28
N LEU A 270 -7.78 4.94 -6.53
CA LEU A 270 -8.85 5.78 -7.04
C LEU A 270 -10.04 5.79 -6.07
N THR A 271 -10.67 6.94 -5.89
CA THR A 271 -12.01 7.00 -5.26
C THR A 271 -12.74 8.27 -5.68
N PHE A 272 -14.07 8.24 -5.68
CA PHE A 272 -14.91 9.40 -5.95
C PHE A 272 -15.50 9.99 -4.67
N ASP A 273 -15.47 11.32 -4.53
CA ASP A 273 -16.30 11.99 -3.51
C ASP A 273 -17.77 12.11 -3.94
N HIS A 274 -18.61 12.58 -3.03
CA HIS A 274 -20.04 12.78 -3.29
C HIS A 274 -20.33 13.91 -4.30
N ASP A 275 -19.35 14.77 -4.59
CA ASP A 275 -19.47 15.87 -5.55
C ASP A 275 -18.99 15.49 -6.95
N GLY A 276 -18.58 14.23 -7.16
CA GLY A 276 -18.15 13.70 -8.46
C GLY A 276 -16.69 14.01 -8.81
N HIS A 277 -15.85 14.38 -7.83
CA HIS A 277 -14.41 14.49 -8.05
C HIS A 277 -13.73 13.14 -7.89
N LEU A 278 -12.79 12.84 -8.79
CA LEU A 278 -11.92 11.69 -8.69
C LEU A 278 -10.64 12.06 -7.96
N TYR A 279 -10.26 11.24 -6.98
CA TYR A 279 -9.00 11.35 -6.27
C TYR A 279 -8.04 10.23 -6.70
N VAL A 280 -6.75 10.56 -6.83
CA VAL A 280 -5.71 9.63 -7.31
C VAL A 280 -4.51 9.68 -6.37
N THR A 281 -4.06 8.53 -5.86
CA THR A 281 -2.82 8.47 -5.07
C THR A 281 -1.60 8.25 -5.94
N VAL A 282 -0.51 8.96 -5.64
CA VAL A 282 0.83 8.69 -6.16
C VAL A 282 1.78 8.52 -4.98
N GLY A 283 2.31 7.31 -4.83
CA GLY A 283 3.23 6.98 -3.76
C GLY A 283 4.68 7.43 -4.04
N GLY A 284 5.63 6.63 -3.54
CA GLY A 284 7.06 6.92 -3.52
C GLY A 284 7.77 6.70 -4.86
N LYS A 285 7.20 7.14 -5.98
CA LYS A 285 7.76 6.99 -7.33
C LYS A 285 8.99 7.89 -7.60
N SER A 286 9.74 8.27 -6.57
CA SER A 286 10.97 9.07 -6.63
C SER A 286 11.95 8.61 -5.55
N SER A 287 13.10 9.28 -5.45
CA SER A 287 14.05 9.15 -4.33
C SER A 287 13.55 9.78 -3.01
N TYR A 288 12.26 10.13 -2.94
CA TYR A 288 11.65 11.00 -1.92
C TYR A 288 12.18 12.44 -1.89
N ASP A 289 12.94 12.82 -2.90
CA ASP A 289 13.20 14.21 -3.24
C ASP A 289 11.96 14.83 -3.90
N ASN A 290 11.78 16.14 -3.69
CA ASN A 290 10.70 16.96 -4.27
C ASN A 290 9.27 16.61 -3.81
N LEU A 291 9.08 15.85 -2.73
CA LEU A 291 7.74 15.58 -2.17
C LEU A 291 7.00 16.83 -1.69
N HIS A 292 7.72 17.92 -1.44
CA HIS A 292 7.15 19.21 -1.06
C HIS A 292 7.11 20.21 -2.22
N ASP A 293 7.60 19.81 -3.40
CA ASP A 293 7.38 20.53 -4.65
C ASP A 293 6.05 20.11 -5.27
N MET A 294 5.16 21.08 -5.47
CA MET A 294 3.84 20.85 -6.04
C MET A 294 3.91 20.61 -7.56
N ASP A 295 4.98 21.02 -8.23
CA ASP A 295 5.18 20.76 -9.66
C ASP A 295 5.58 19.31 -9.95
N THR A 296 5.72 18.47 -8.91
CA THR A 296 5.98 17.03 -9.02
C THR A 296 4.81 16.19 -8.47
N PRO A 297 4.61 14.97 -8.99
CA PRO A 297 3.48 14.12 -8.58
C PRO A 297 3.77 13.26 -7.35
N TYR A 298 5.01 13.19 -6.88
CA TYR A 298 5.44 12.17 -5.93
C TYR A 298 4.90 12.44 -4.51
N GLY A 299 4.42 11.39 -3.83
CA GLY A 299 3.94 11.49 -2.46
C GLY A 299 2.74 12.43 -2.30
N LYS A 300 1.81 12.37 -3.25
CA LYS A 300 0.63 13.25 -3.34
C LYS A 300 -0.65 12.45 -3.45
N ILE A 301 -1.75 13.10 -3.06
CA ILE A 301 -3.09 12.75 -3.52
C ILE A 301 -3.54 13.88 -4.45
N HIS A 302 -4.00 13.53 -5.63
CA HIS A 302 -4.51 14.46 -6.65
C HIS A 302 -6.04 14.45 -6.66
N ARG A 303 -6.66 15.57 -7.06
CA ARG A 303 -8.12 15.72 -7.28
C ARG A 303 -8.39 16.32 -8.65
N ILE A 304 -9.28 15.67 -9.40
CA ILE A 304 -9.75 16.07 -10.73
C ILE A 304 -11.27 15.85 -10.85
N ARG A 305 -11.89 16.32 -11.93
CA ARG A 305 -13.27 15.93 -12.27
C ARG A 305 -13.31 14.55 -12.91
N ASP A 306 -14.49 13.94 -12.93
CA ASP A 306 -14.75 12.68 -13.61
C ASP A 306 -14.38 12.72 -15.11
N ASP A 307 -14.53 13.86 -15.77
CA ASP A 307 -14.11 14.09 -17.16
C ASP A 307 -12.63 14.45 -17.35
N GLY A 308 -11.84 14.45 -16.27
CA GLY A 308 -10.43 14.80 -16.29
C GLY A 308 -10.13 16.31 -16.27
N SER A 309 -11.15 17.17 -16.35
CA SER A 309 -10.95 18.61 -16.19
C SER A 309 -10.48 18.95 -14.77
N ILE A 310 -9.70 20.02 -14.64
CA ILE A 310 -9.08 20.40 -13.36
C ILE A 310 -10.00 21.37 -12.59
N PRO A 311 -10.40 21.04 -11.35
CA PRO A 311 -11.12 21.97 -10.49
C PRO A 311 -10.28 23.20 -10.14
N ALA A 312 -10.78 24.40 -10.47
CA ALA A 312 -10.09 25.67 -10.17
C ALA A 312 -10.02 26.00 -8.66
N ASP A 313 -10.80 25.29 -7.85
CA ASP A 313 -10.78 25.34 -6.39
C ASP A 313 -9.80 24.33 -5.78
N ASN A 314 -8.92 23.68 -6.57
CA ASN A 314 -7.79 22.94 -6.01
C ASN A 314 -6.85 23.87 -5.22
N PRO A 315 -6.25 23.39 -4.12
CA PRO A 315 -5.50 24.23 -3.17
C PRO A 315 -4.27 24.92 -3.78
N PHE A 316 -3.65 24.31 -4.80
CA PHE A 316 -2.43 24.81 -5.42
C PHE A 316 -2.61 25.23 -6.89
N TRP A 317 -3.87 25.34 -7.33
CA TRP A 317 -4.20 25.65 -8.71
C TRP A 317 -3.68 27.02 -9.18
N GLN A 318 -3.21 27.08 -10.43
CA GLN A 318 -2.74 28.30 -11.08
C GLN A 318 -3.42 28.50 -12.45
N LYS A 319 -3.77 29.76 -12.74
CA LYS A 319 -4.64 30.13 -13.86
C LYS A 319 -3.99 30.10 -15.25
N THR A 320 -2.66 30.19 -15.38
CA THR A 320 -2.04 30.36 -16.71
C THR A 320 -0.58 29.93 -16.79
N PRO A 321 -0.18 29.15 -17.80
CA PRO A 321 -1.02 28.27 -18.63
C PRO A 321 -1.46 27.03 -17.82
N VAL A 322 -2.71 26.60 -17.97
CA VAL A 322 -3.17 25.32 -17.40
C VAL A 322 -2.68 24.20 -18.30
N ASP A 323 -1.47 23.72 -18.03
CA ASP A 323 -0.98 22.44 -18.56
C ASP A 323 -1.75 21.32 -17.84
N ILE A 324 -2.50 20.51 -18.60
CA ILE A 324 -3.29 19.38 -18.07
C ILE A 324 -2.40 18.29 -17.45
N THR A 325 -1.11 18.27 -17.81
CA THR A 325 -0.10 17.36 -17.27
C THR A 325 0.67 17.96 -16.09
N SER A 326 0.33 19.19 -15.67
CA SER A 326 0.90 19.83 -14.48
C SER A 326 0.39 19.14 -13.22
N SER A 327 1.32 18.61 -12.42
CA SER A 327 0.98 18.03 -11.13
C SER A 327 0.38 19.05 -10.16
N ARG A 328 0.91 20.27 -10.13
CA ARG A 328 0.52 21.33 -9.18
C ARG A 328 -0.97 21.60 -9.19
N ASN A 329 -1.54 21.69 -10.39
CA ASN A 329 -2.93 22.05 -10.58
C ASN A 329 -3.90 20.96 -10.09
N THR A 330 -3.44 19.72 -9.94
CA THR A 330 -4.26 18.62 -9.43
C THR A 330 -3.92 18.21 -8.00
N VAL A 331 -2.82 18.70 -7.39
CA VAL A 331 -2.49 18.34 -5.99
C VAL A 331 -3.61 18.74 -5.04
N TRP A 332 -4.08 17.77 -4.25
CA TRP A 332 -5.03 17.95 -3.15
C TRP A 332 -4.33 17.92 -1.79
N SER A 333 -3.42 16.97 -1.57
CA SER A 333 -2.58 16.87 -0.37
C SER A 333 -1.18 16.34 -0.71
N TYR A 334 -0.23 16.55 0.20
CA TYR A 334 1.18 16.23 0.00
C TYR A 334 1.87 15.78 1.29
N GLY A 335 3.13 15.36 1.17
CA GLY A 335 3.88 14.82 2.31
C GLY A 335 3.47 13.39 2.65
N HIS A 336 3.11 12.60 1.63
CA HIS A 336 2.81 11.18 1.73
C HIS A 336 4.02 10.33 1.31
N ARG A 337 4.22 9.18 1.94
CA ARG A 337 5.19 8.17 1.57
C ARG A 337 4.64 7.22 0.51
N THR A 338 3.64 6.41 0.86
CA THR A 338 3.07 5.39 -0.03
C THR A 338 1.63 5.05 0.36
N ALA A 339 0.68 5.90 -0.05
CA ALA A 339 -0.74 5.76 0.25
C ALA A 339 -1.36 4.60 -0.57
N GLN A 340 -1.47 3.40 -0.01
CA GLN A 340 -1.85 2.15 -0.71
C GLN A 340 -3.34 1.81 -0.63
N GLY A 341 -4.10 2.60 0.11
CA GLY A 341 -5.56 2.57 0.13
C GLY A 341 -6.13 3.98 0.06
N LEU A 342 -7.31 4.09 -0.54
CA LEU A 342 -8.04 5.34 -0.69
C LEU A 342 -9.52 5.00 -0.76
N ALA A 343 -10.32 5.58 0.12
CA ALA A 343 -11.77 5.38 0.11
C ALA A 343 -12.50 6.62 0.60
N THR A 344 -13.66 6.88 -0.01
CA THR A 344 -14.62 7.86 0.47
C THR A 344 -15.47 7.27 1.58
N ASN A 345 -15.63 8.02 2.68
CA ASN A 345 -16.59 7.70 3.71
C ASN A 345 -18.01 7.94 3.15
N PRO A 346 -18.85 6.89 3.04
CA PRO A 346 -20.17 6.98 2.41
C PRO A 346 -21.17 7.82 3.23
N LEU A 347 -20.87 8.14 4.50
CA LEU A 347 -21.77 8.95 5.33
C LEU A 347 -21.61 10.45 5.09
N ASP A 348 -20.38 10.93 4.92
CA ASP A 348 -20.07 12.35 4.89
C ASP A 348 -19.25 12.81 3.67
N GLY A 349 -18.84 11.88 2.80
CA GLY A 349 -18.06 12.17 1.60
C GLY A 349 -16.59 12.51 1.87
N THR A 350 -16.11 12.34 3.11
CA THR A 350 -14.70 12.61 3.43
C THR A 350 -13.78 11.55 2.83
N ILE A 351 -12.61 11.97 2.34
CA ILE A 351 -11.60 11.07 1.78
C ILE A 351 -10.68 10.57 2.88
N TRP A 352 -10.44 9.26 2.91
CA TRP A 352 -9.52 8.60 3.83
C TRP A 352 -8.47 7.84 3.05
N ALA A 353 -7.27 7.70 3.62
CA ALA A 353 -6.20 6.91 3.05
C ALA A 353 -5.53 6.02 4.10
N THR A 354 -5.03 4.88 3.66
CA THR A 354 -4.02 4.11 4.39
C THR A 354 -2.67 4.31 3.75
N GLU A 355 -1.63 4.36 4.56
CA GLU A 355 -0.28 4.63 4.09
C GLU A 355 0.73 3.66 4.71
N MET A 356 1.64 3.15 3.88
CA MET A 356 2.74 2.32 4.36
C MET A 356 3.92 3.20 4.80
N GLY A 357 4.30 3.06 6.06
CA GLY A 357 5.50 3.63 6.61
C GLY A 357 6.77 2.90 6.17
N PRO A 358 7.94 3.34 6.65
CA PRO A 358 9.21 2.66 6.44
C PRO A 358 9.27 1.37 7.30
N ARG A 359 10.18 1.30 8.28
CA ARG A 359 10.18 0.23 9.27
C ARG A 359 9.34 0.64 10.48
N GLY A 360 8.03 0.38 10.42
CA GLY A 360 7.04 1.00 11.34
C GLY A 360 6.37 2.20 10.70
N GLY A 361 5.45 2.84 11.42
CA GLY A 361 4.79 4.08 10.98
C GLY A 361 3.79 3.91 9.84
N ASP A 362 3.06 2.78 9.78
CA ASP A 362 1.89 2.71 8.90
C ASP A 362 0.78 3.59 9.47
N GLU A 363 -0.05 4.17 8.61
CA GLU A 363 -1.01 5.20 9.02
C GLU A 363 -2.41 5.01 8.43
N VAL A 364 -3.41 5.50 9.16
CA VAL A 364 -4.75 5.81 8.65
C VAL A 364 -4.96 7.32 8.76
N ASN A 365 -5.21 7.96 7.62
CA ASN A 365 -5.24 9.39 7.46
C ASN A 365 -6.61 9.87 6.98
N LEU A 366 -7.14 10.92 7.62
CA LEU A 366 -8.27 11.70 7.09
C LEU A 366 -7.69 12.78 6.16
N ILE A 367 -8.01 12.70 4.87
CA ILE A 367 -7.40 13.52 3.82
C ILE A 367 -8.02 14.92 3.79
N LYS A 368 -7.19 15.96 3.93
CA LYS A 368 -7.60 17.37 3.97
C LYS A 368 -7.04 18.16 2.80
N ARG A 369 -7.86 19.09 2.31
CA ARG A 369 -7.50 20.06 1.27
C ARG A 369 -6.23 20.84 1.67
N GLY A 370 -5.20 20.77 0.84
CA GLY A 370 -3.92 21.44 1.03
C GLY A 370 -3.07 20.89 2.18
N GLY A 371 -3.45 19.74 2.75
CA GLY A 371 -2.80 19.17 3.92
C GLY A 371 -1.38 18.66 3.62
N ASN A 372 -0.46 18.94 4.55
CA ASN A 372 0.88 18.36 4.62
C ASN A 372 0.86 17.20 5.62
N TYR A 373 1.22 15.99 5.19
CA TYR A 373 1.25 14.79 6.03
C TYR A 373 2.64 14.49 6.62
N GLY A 374 3.59 15.42 6.48
CA GLY A 374 4.83 15.46 7.24
C GLY A 374 5.97 14.59 6.71
N TRP A 375 5.71 13.58 5.87
CA TRP A 375 6.78 12.79 5.26
C TRP A 375 7.61 13.66 4.27
N PRO A 376 8.94 13.52 4.22
CA PRO A 376 9.79 12.59 4.98
C PRO A 376 10.47 13.21 6.21
N LEU A 377 9.96 14.33 6.74
CA LEU A 377 10.53 14.98 7.91
C LEU A 377 10.07 14.32 9.22
N TYR A 378 8.83 13.84 9.26
CA TYR A 378 8.23 13.18 10.41
C TYR A 378 7.75 11.76 10.07
N THR A 379 8.00 10.82 10.98
CA THR A 379 7.60 9.40 10.91
C THR A 379 7.79 8.74 12.27
N GLU A 380 6.89 7.83 12.65
CA GLU A 380 7.09 6.97 13.82
C GLU A 380 8.01 5.77 13.53
N GLY A 381 8.14 5.40 12.25
CA GLY A 381 9.01 4.33 11.79
C GLY A 381 10.49 4.73 11.68
N LEU A 382 11.35 3.72 11.60
CA LEU A 382 12.79 3.86 11.35
C LEU A 382 13.13 3.57 9.90
N ASN A 383 14.36 3.89 9.50
CA ASN A 383 14.95 3.32 8.30
C ASN A 383 15.20 1.81 8.50
N TYR A 384 15.21 1.03 7.42
CA TYR A 384 15.40 -0.42 7.49
C TYR A 384 16.79 -0.83 7.98
N ASN A 385 17.76 0.09 7.98
CA ASN A 385 19.09 -0.09 8.58
C ASN A 385 19.11 0.20 10.10
N ALA A 386 17.95 0.36 10.74
CA ALA A 386 17.77 0.68 12.16
C ALA A 386 18.18 2.10 12.60
N ASP A 387 18.43 3.01 11.66
CA ASP A 387 18.64 4.44 11.96
C ASP A 387 17.34 5.26 11.88
N TYR A 388 17.37 6.46 12.48
CA TYR A 388 16.37 7.48 12.19
C TYR A 388 16.42 7.92 10.72
N ILE A 389 15.26 8.28 10.17
CA ILE A 389 15.14 8.83 8.82
C ILE A 389 15.56 10.29 8.83
N LYS A 390 16.55 10.63 8.00
CA LYS A 390 17.14 11.98 7.95
C LYS A 390 16.94 12.71 6.62
N ILE A 391 16.36 12.05 5.61
CA ILE A 391 16.27 12.62 4.26
C ILE A 391 15.53 13.96 4.22
N GLY A 392 14.48 14.16 5.03
CA GLY A 392 13.82 15.47 5.11
C GLY A 392 14.76 16.59 5.58
N GLN A 393 15.58 16.32 6.59
CA GLN A 393 16.59 17.26 7.11
C GLN A 393 17.71 17.50 6.09
N GLU A 394 18.17 16.44 5.42
CA GLU A 394 19.21 16.50 4.39
C GLU A 394 18.76 17.30 3.15
N LEU A 395 17.46 17.27 2.84
CA LEU A 395 16.82 18.10 1.82
C LEU A 395 16.57 19.55 2.26
N GLY A 396 16.85 19.89 3.53
CA GLY A 396 16.62 21.22 4.09
C GLY A 396 15.15 21.55 4.32
N LEU A 397 14.28 20.55 4.50
CA LEU A 397 12.90 20.79 4.91
C LEU A 397 12.89 21.34 6.36
N ASP A 398 12.19 22.44 6.56
CA ASP A 398 12.14 23.19 7.82
C ASP A 398 10.71 23.70 8.05
N PHE A 399 9.81 22.78 8.40
CA PHE A 399 8.45 23.08 8.84
C PHE A 399 8.19 22.38 10.16
N ASP A 400 7.40 23.00 11.04
CA ASP A 400 7.09 22.43 12.35
C ASP A 400 6.07 21.30 12.25
N ILE A 401 6.09 20.36 13.20
CA ILE A 401 5.10 19.26 13.25
C ILE A 401 3.66 19.78 13.40
N SER A 402 3.46 20.96 13.99
CA SER A 402 2.14 21.60 14.09
C SER A 402 1.60 22.12 12.75
N GLU A 403 2.45 22.22 11.72
CA GLU A 403 2.06 22.55 10.35
C GLU A 403 1.68 21.31 9.54
N THR A 404 1.78 20.11 10.15
CA THR A 404 1.41 18.84 9.52
C THR A 404 0.09 18.31 10.08
N ILE A 405 -0.48 17.35 9.36
CA ILE A 405 -1.65 16.60 9.78
C ILE A 405 -1.17 15.24 10.28
N THR A 406 -1.37 14.98 11.57
CA THR A 406 -1.03 13.71 12.18
C THR A 406 -2.05 12.63 11.83
N PRO A 407 -1.65 11.35 11.77
CA PRO A 407 -2.57 10.26 11.47
C PRO A 407 -3.66 10.11 12.53
N ILE A 408 -4.83 9.66 12.08
CA ILE A 408 -5.95 9.29 12.97
C ILE A 408 -5.62 8.01 13.73
N VAL A 409 -4.92 7.09 13.06
CA VAL A 409 -4.44 5.84 13.65
C VAL A 409 -3.01 5.60 13.19
N ASP A 410 -2.10 5.49 14.15
CA ASP A 410 -0.76 4.96 13.94
C ASP A 410 -0.75 3.43 14.09
N PHE A 411 -0.02 2.78 13.20
CA PHE A 411 0.30 1.36 13.22
C PHE A 411 1.82 1.18 13.29
N THR A 412 2.36 1.39 14.48
CA THR A 412 3.76 1.08 14.81
C THR A 412 3.83 -0.08 15.83
N PRO A 413 4.43 -1.23 15.48
CA PRO A 413 5.07 -1.60 14.21
C PRO A 413 4.10 -1.78 13.02
N ALA A 414 4.67 -1.71 11.82
CA ALA A 414 3.92 -1.67 10.55
C ALA A 414 3.42 -3.06 10.10
N PRO A 415 2.10 -3.26 9.96
CA PRO A 415 1.50 -4.46 9.36
C PRO A 415 1.57 -4.47 7.81
N SER A 416 2.07 -3.40 7.19
CA SER A 416 1.98 -3.10 5.76
C SER A 416 0.52 -2.97 5.30
N LEU A 417 -0.18 -1.94 5.79
CA LEU A 417 -1.57 -1.65 5.45
C LEU A 417 -1.76 -1.55 3.93
N SER A 418 -2.83 -2.18 3.43
CA SER A 418 -3.23 -2.16 2.03
C SER A 418 -4.47 -1.28 1.84
N ASN A 419 -5.27 -1.54 0.80
CA ASN A 419 -6.57 -0.89 0.66
C ASN A 419 -7.59 -1.34 1.72
N PHE A 420 -8.66 -0.55 1.82
CA PHE A 420 -9.72 -0.68 2.79
C PHE A 420 -11.03 -0.16 2.23
N THR A 421 -12.14 -0.52 2.87
CA THR A 421 -13.46 0.07 2.60
C THR A 421 -14.12 0.49 3.91
N PHE A 422 -15.05 1.44 3.83
CA PHE A 422 -16.06 1.63 4.88
C PHE A 422 -17.14 0.58 4.71
N HIS A 423 -17.54 -0.06 5.81
CA HIS A 423 -18.62 -1.04 5.76
C HIS A 423 -19.98 -0.35 5.77
N TYR A 424 -20.81 -0.63 4.74
CA TYR A 424 -22.18 -0.09 4.64
C TYR A 424 -23.26 -1.17 4.44
N GLY A 425 -22.89 -2.46 4.49
CA GLY A 425 -23.80 -3.59 4.28
C GLY A 425 -24.78 -3.81 5.44
N ASN A 426 -25.94 -4.39 5.15
CA ASN A 426 -26.92 -4.78 6.18
C ASN A 426 -26.64 -6.16 6.79
N GLN A 427 -25.69 -6.90 6.22
CA GLN A 427 -25.28 -8.24 6.58
C GLN A 427 -24.48 -8.26 7.88
N PHE A 428 -23.77 -7.16 8.17
CA PHE A 428 -23.02 -6.93 9.41
C PHE A 428 -23.41 -5.57 10.01
N PRO A 429 -24.65 -5.39 10.49
CA PRO A 429 -25.19 -4.07 10.82
C PRO A 429 -24.39 -3.34 11.90
N ALA A 430 -23.80 -4.09 12.84
CA ALA A 430 -22.94 -3.54 13.89
C ALA A 430 -21.54 -3.09 13.40
N TRP A 431 -21.17 -3.31 12.14
CA TRP A 431 -19.96 -2.76 11.51
C TRP A 431 -20.25 -1.50 10.69
N ARG A 432 -21.48 -0.96 10.70
CA ARG A 432 -21.83 0.20 9.90
C ARG A 432 -20.86 1.37 10.15
N ASN A 433 -20.24 1.82 9.07
CA ASN A 433 -19.22 2.86 9.01
C ASN A 433 -17.88 2.55 9.71
N ASP A 434 -17.65 1.30 10.10
CA ASP A 434 -16.31 0.87 10.52
C ASP A 434 -15.43 0.71 9.27
N LEU A 435 -14.13 0.99 9.43
CA LEU A 435 -13.13 0.72 8.39
C LEU A 435 -12.75 -0.75 8.44
N LEU A 436 -12.79 -1.43 7.29
CA LEU A 436 -12.28 -2.79 7.10
C LEU A 436 -10.98 -2.72 6.30
N ILE A 437 -9.85 -2.90 6.98
CA ILE A 437 -8.52 -2.58 6.45
C ILE A 437 -7.72 -3.86 6.25
N GLY A 438 -7.26 -4.09 5.02
CA GLY A 438 -6.34 -5.19 4.70
C GLY A 438 -4.90 -4.89 5.13
N SER A 439 -4.11 -5.95 5.30
CA SER A 439 -2.68 -5.82 5.51
C SER A 439 -1.90 -6.92 4.81
N LEU A 440 -0.78 -6.54 4.23
CA LEU A 440 0.07 -7.43 3.46
C LEU A 440 0.97 -8.27 4.37
N ARG A 441 1.81 -7.62 5.17
CA ARG A 441 2.79 -8.32 6.03
C ARG A 441 2.08 -9.00 7.19
N ALA A 442 1.19 -8.31 7.90
CA ALA A 442 0.49 -8.90 9.04
C ALA A 442 -0.56 -9.96 8.67
N GLN A 443 -0.91 -10.09 7.38
CA GLN A 443 -1.92 -11.02 6.88
C GLN A 443 -3.25 -10.94 7.65
N THR A 444 -3.63 -9.72 8.01
CA THR A 444 -4.69 -9.44 8.97
C THR A 444 -5.74 -8.52 8.33
N LEU A 445 -7.02 -8.86 8.49
CA LEU A 445 -8.12 -7.92 8.27
C LEU A 445 -8.43 -7.22 9.59
N PHE A 446 -8.28 -5.91 9.61
CA PHE A 446 -8.61 -5.09 10.78
C PHE A 446 -10.02 -4.50 10.63
N ARG A 447 -10.74 -4.41 11.74
CA ARG A 447 -11.92 -3.54 11.89
C ARG A 447 -11.54 -2.39 12.80
N ILE A 448 -11.81 -1.16 12.36
CA ILE A 448 -11.57 0.04 13.18
C ILE A 448 -12.82 0.89 13.20
N ARG A 449 -13.29 1.22 14.41
CA ARG A 449 -14.33 2.23 14.61
C ARG A 449 -13.70 3.57 14.92
N ILE A 450 -14.06 4.58 14.12
CA ILE A 450 -13.66 5.95 14.35
C ILE A 450 -14.84 6.77 14.87
N GLU A 451 -14.64 7.44 15.99
CA GLU A 451 -15.58 8.44 16.52
C GLU A 451 -14.82 9.72 16.83
N ASN A 452 -15.35 10.87 16.39
CA ASN A 452 -14.73 12.18 16.60
C ASN A 452 -13.23 12.22 16.21
N ASN A 453 -12.89 11.63 15.06
CA ASN A 453 -11.52 11.52 14.54
C ASN A 453 -10.56 10.76 15.48
N LYS A 454 -11.06 9.78 16.23
CA LYS A 454 -10.25 8.89 17.08
C LYS A 454 -10.69 7.45 16.91
N ALA A 455 -9.73 6.52 16.90
CA ALA A 455 -10.05 5.10 16.99
C ALA A 455 -10.53 4.75 18.40
N VAL A 456 -11.80 4.33 18.51
CA VAL A 456 -12.42 3.91 19.77
C VAL A 456 -12.49 2.39 19.89
N GLU A 457 -12.47 1.67 18.77
CA GLU A 457 -12.36 0.21 18.74
C GLU A 457 -11.40 -0.22 17.63
N LYS A 458 -10.59 -1.24 17.91
CA LYS A 458 -9.68 -1.88 16.95
C LYS A 458 -9.69 -3.37 17.18
N GLU A 459 -9.98 -4.13 16.13
CA GLU A 459 -10.11 -5.58 16.19
C GLU A 459 -9.40 -6.25 15.01
N ARG A 460 -8.76 -7.40 15.26
CA ARG A 460 -8.19 -8.27 14.21
C ARG A 460 -9.23 -9.33 13.85
N LEU A 461 -10.04 -9.07 12.82
CA LEU A 461 -11.14 -9.96 12.41
C LEU A 461 -10.64 -11.30 11.85
N LEU A 462 -9.59 -11.24 11.04
CA LEU A 462 -8.93 -12.40 10.44
C LEU A 462 -7.43 -12.22 10.57
N THR A 463 -6.72 -13.30 10.89
CA THR A 463 -5.26 -13.33 10.96
C THR A 463 -4.72 -14.52 10.19
N ARG A 464 -3.52 -14.41 9.61
CA ARG A 464 -2.88 -15.48 8.81
C ARG A 464 -3.71 -15.89 7.57
N LEU A 465 -4.50 -14.95 7.03
CA LEU A 465 -5.35 -15.16 5.85
C LEU A 465 -4.59 -15.05 4.52
N GLY A 466 -3.35 -14.57 4.57
CA GLY A 466 -2.56 -14.17 3.40
C GLY A 466 -2.45 -12.66 3.28
N ARG A 467 -1.66 -12.19 2.31
CA ARG A 467 -1.44 -10.76 2.06
C ARG A 467 -2.73 -10.16 1.53
N ILE A 468 -3.51 -9.51 2.37
CA ILE A 468 -4.76 -8.87 1.93
C ILE A 468 -4.36 -7.59 1.23
N ARG A 469 -4.66 -7.50 -0.07
CA ARG A 469 -4.29 -6.37 -0.93
C ARG A 469 -5.46 -5.40 -1.12
N ASP A 470 -6.65 -5.94 -1.23
CA ASP A 470 -7.86 -5.18 -1.52
C ASP A 470 -9.03 -5.67 -0.68
N VAL A 471 -9.90 -4.74 -0.28
CA VAL A 471 -11.08 -5.00 0.53
C VAL A 471 -12.20 -4.13 0.00
N GLU A 472 -13.23 -4.74 -0.56
CA GLU A 472 -14.34 -4.02 -1.19
C GLU A 472 -15.69 -4.52 -0.73
N MET A 473 -16.67 -3.62 -0.72
CA MET A 473 -18.06 -3.98 -0.48
C MET A 473 -18.73 -4.44 -1.77
N GLY A 474 -19.35 -5.62 -1.74
CA GLY A 474 -20.22 -6.08 -2.81
C GLY A 474 -21.56 -5.37 -2.83
N THR A 475 -22.19 -5.33 -4.01
CA THR A 475 -23.58 -4.87 -4.16
C THR A 475 -24.60 -5.79 -3.50
N ASP A 476 -24.18 -7.03 -3.21
CA ASP A 476 -24.89 -7.98 -2.36
C ASP A 476 -24.69 -7.73 -0.85
N GLY A 477 -23.92 -6.70 -0.48
CA GLY A 477 -23.65 -6.28 0.89
C GLY A 477 -22.66 -7.15 1.67
N PHE A 478 -21.99 -8.11 1.01
CA PHE A 478 -20.88 -8.84 1.61
C PHE A 478 -19.54 -8.09 1.43
N VAL A 479 -18.55 -8.48 2.22
CA VAL A 479 -17.18 -7.98 2.11
C VAL A 479 -16.38 -8.95 1.24
N TYR A 480 -15.70 -8.43 0.23
CA TYR A 480 -14.79 -9.17 -0.64
C TYR A 480 -13.35 -8.86 -0.26
N LEU A 481 -12.50 -9.88 -0.27
CA LEU A 481 -11.08 -9.75 0.06
C LEU A 481 -10.24 -10.28 -1.10
N LEU A 482 -9.28 -9.50 -1.55
CA LEU A 482 -8.31 -9.91 -2.55
C LEU A 482 -6.99 -10.26 -1.88
N ILE A 483 -6.59 -11.52 -2.01
CA ILE A 483 -5.34 -12.05 -1.45
C ILE A 483 -4.26 -12.02 -2.53
N GLU A 484 -3.25 -11.18 -2.32
CA GLU A 484 -2.06 -11.09 -3.17
C GLU A 484 -1.12 -12.26 -2.90
N HIS A 485 -0.64 -12.87 -3.98
CA HIS A 485 0.40 -13.89 -3.98
C HIS A 485 1.25 -13.74 -5.23
N ASP A 486 2.48 -14.25 -5.15
CA ASP A 486 3.46 -14.27 -6.25
C ASP A 486 3.26 -15.40 -7.25
N GLU A 487 2.34 -16.34 -6.97
CA GLU A 487 2.00 -17.45 -7.87
C GLU A 487 0.49 -17.46 -8.13
N THR A 488 -0.31 -17.64 -7.08
CA THR A 488 -1.77 -17.78 -7.19
C THR A 488 -2.47 -17.09 -6.02
N GLY A 489 -3.04 -15.93 -6.31
CA GLY A 489 -3.89 -15.21 -5.38
C GLY A 489 -5.25 -15.87 -5.19
N SER A 490 -6.09 -15.26 -4.34
CA SER A 490 -7.47 -15.67 -4.16
C SER A 490 -8.40 -14.47 -4.03
N LEU A 491 -9.60 -14.59 -4.61
CA LEU A 491 -10.73 -13.73 -4.29
C LEU A 491 -11.62 -14.46 -3.26
N LEU A 492 -11.80 -13.84 -2.11
CA LEU A 492 -12.59 -14.36 -1.00
C LEU A 492 -13.82 -13.49 -0.74
N ARG A 493 -14.80 -14.06 -0.04
CA ARG A 493 -15.99 -13.35 0.44
C ARG A 493 -16.29 -13.71 1.89
N ILE A 494 -16.60 -12.71 2.71
CA ILE A 494 -17.08 -12.89 4.08
C ILE A 494 -18.60 -13.04 4.08
N ARG A 495 -19.11 -14.10 4.71
CA ARG A 495 -20.55 -14.37 4.84
C ARG A 495 -20.98 -14.41 6.31
N PRO A 496 -22.05 -13.71 6.69
CA PRO A 496 -22.57 -13.75 8.04
C PRO A 496 -22.99 -15.17 8.37
N ASN A 497 -22.83 -15.55 9.62
CA ASN A 497 -23.42 -16.76 10.14
C ASN A 497 -24.87 -16.46 10.51
N LEU A 498 -25.82 -16.97 9.71
CA LEU A 498 -27.26 -16.82 9.95
C LEU A 498 -27.76 -17.69 11.09
#